data_AF-A0A353X2K3-F1
#
_entry.id   AF-A0A353X2K3-F1
#
_cell.length_a   1.000
_cell.length_b   1.000
_cell.length_c   1.000
_cell.angle_alpha   90.00
_cell.angle_beta   90.00
_cell.angle_gamma   90.00
#
_symmetry.space_group_name_H-M   'P 1'
#
loop_
_entity.id
_entity.type
_entity.pdbx_description
1 polymer ?
#
loop_
_entity_poly.entity_id
_entity_poly.type
_entity_poly.pdbx_seq_one_letter_code
_entity_poly.pdbx_strand_id
1 'polypeptide(L)'
;MKSVGILSEPMLKYLLKILPVIIVMLGWSCGSKNRGQSQNAQKTFENRECIETVLAIDDSIGRIRNHACETVSLSLAIEKYTREMRALNYENCPEGFIHAFGNHLTAWDDMIEITDEYPEWRGEMHVLFDSLNSSADSVPFNQKLDAIWNTWEEVEKFSNKGK
;
A
#
# COMPACT_ATOMS: atom_id res chain seq x y z
N MET A 1 55.46 23.35 20.95
CA MET A 1 54.75 24.17 19.94
C MET A 1 53.38 24.49 20.49
N LYS A 2 53.05 25.79 20.53
CA LYS A 2 51.77 26.32 20.99
C LYS A 2 50.68 25.96 19.97
N SER A 3 49.53 25.48 20.43
CA SER A 3 48.31 26.27 20.30
C SER A 3 47.25 25.75 21.27
N VAL A 4 46.66 26.71 21.97
CA VAL A 4 45.68 26.58 23.03
C VAL A 4 44.37 27.15 22.47
N GLY A 5 43.24 26.52 22.76
CA GLY A 5 41.91 27.13 22.69
C GLY A 5 41.05 26.47 23.76
N ILE A 6 41.13 26.90 25.03
CA ILE A 6 40.38 28.00 25.66
C ILE A 6 38.87 27.82 25.55
N LEU A 7 38.32 27.30 26.65
CA LEU A 7 36.93 27.39 27.11
C LEU A 7 36.45 28.86 27.14
N SER A 8 35.17 29.11 26.85
CA SER A 8 34.27 29.87 27.76
C SER A 8 32.91 30.16 27.12
N GLU A 9 31.87 29.55 27.69
CA GLU A 9 30.65 30.28 28.04
C GLU A 9 30.94 31.04 29.36
N PRO A 10 30.35 32.22 29.66
CA PRO A 10 28.90 32.45 29.65
C PRO A 10 28.50 33.85 29.16
N MET A 11 27.20 34.16 29.06
CA MET A 11 26.63 35.45 29.53
C MET A 11 25.13 35.55 29.24
N LEU A 12 24.40 34.87 30.12
CA LEU A 12 23.08 35.24 30.63
C LEU A 12 23.10 36.70 31.19
N LYS A 13 23.08 37.73 30.33
CA LYS A 13 23.04 39.15 30.76
C LYS A 13 22.32 40.11 29.80
N TYR A 14 21.15 39.73 29.28
CA TYR A 14 20.20 40.74 28.75
C TYR A 14 18.80 40.50 29.27
N LEU A 15 18.71 40.60 30.60
CA LEU A 15 17.52 41.01 31.32
C LEU A 15 17.14 42.44 30.92
N LEU A 16 15.84 42.64 30.72
CA LEU A 16 15.10 43.83 31.09
C LEU A 16 15.55 45.17 30.46
N LYS A 17 14.96 45.49 29.30
CA LYS A 17 14.51 46.87 29.06
C LYS A 17 13.03 46.87 28.71
N ILE A 18 12.31 47.33 29.73
CA ILE A 18 10.90 47.67 29.81
C ILE A 18 10.55 48.69 28.71
N LEU A 19 9.48 48.43 27.96
CA LEU A 19 8.70 49.48 27.32
C LEU A 19 7.27 48.96 27.10
N PRO A 20 6.27 49.47 27.85
CA PRO A 20 4.88 49.14 27.63
C PRO A 20 4.36 50.05 26.52
N VAL A 21 4.26 49.53 25.30
CA VAL A 21 3.47 50.17 24.25
C VAL A 21 2.14 49.45 24.16
N ILE A 22 1.20 49.99 24.93
CA ILE A 22 -0.23 49.77 24.76
C ILE A 22 -0.58 50.30 23.36
N ILE A 23 -0.85 49.38 22.43
CA ILE A 23 -1.70 49.66 21.27
C ILE A 23 -2.82 48.63 21.32
N VAL A 24 -3.91 49.06 21.96
CA VAL A 24 -5.25 48.56 21.69
C VAL A 24 -5.55 48.91 20.24
N MET A 25 -5.48 47.92 19.36
CA MET A 25 -6.17 47.99 18.08
C MET A 25 -6.91 46.67 17.83
N LEU A 26 -8.23 46.81 17.95
CA LEU A 26 -9.20 46.40 16.94
C LEU A 26 -9.27 44.89 16.66
N GLY A 27 -10.40 44.33 17.13
CA GLY A 27 -10.88 43.01 16.83
C GLY A 27 -10.61 42.58 15.39
N TRP A 28 -9.71 41.62 15.25
CA TRP A 28 -9.62 40.79 14.08
C TRP A 28 -10.48 39.55 14.31
N SER A 29 -11.68 39.65 13.76
CA SER A 29 -12.34 38.60 12.98
C SER A 29 -12.15 37.18 13.51
N CYS A 30 -13.05 36.76 14.40
CA CYS A 30 -13.35 35.35 14.58
C CYS A 30 -14.06 34.87 13.31
N GLY A 31 -13.26 34.42 12.33
CA GLY A 31 -13.74 33.99 11.01
C GLY A 31 -13.06 32.70 10.56
N SER A 32 -12.94 31.69 11.44
CA SER A 32 -12.42 30.38 11.05
C SER A 32 -13.52 29.56 10.37
N LYS A 33 -13.67 29.76 9.05
CA LYS A 33 -14.46 28.91 8.15
C LYS A 33 -13.58 28.05 7.21
N ASN A 34 -12.37 27.66 7.65
CA ASN A 34 -11.44 26.85 6.83
C ASN A 34 -11.25 25.40 7.30
N ARG A 35 -12.01 24.90 8.29
CA ARG A 35 -11.86 23.51 8.79
C ARG A 35 -12.12 22.43 7.72
N GLY A 36 -13.05 22.64 6.79
CA GLY A 36 -13.39 21.63 5.78
C GLY A 36 -12.33 21.43 4.69
N GLN A 37 -11.55 22.46 4.34
CA GLN A 37 -10.54 22.37 3.28
C GLN A 37 -9.29 21.62 3.76
N SER A 38 -8.92 21.79 5.03
CA SER A 38 -7.81 21.07 5.65
C SER A 38 -8.11 19.57 5.83
N GLN A 39 -9.33 19.22 6.23
CA GLN A 39 -9.73 17.82 6.45
C GLN A 39 -9.78 17.01 5.16
N ASN A 40 -10.26 17.61 4.06
CA ASN A 40 -10.27 16.94 2.75
C ASN A 40 -8.86 16.70 2.19
N ALA A 41 -7.95 17.67 2.35
CA ALA A 41 -6.57 17.51 1.91
C ALA A 41 -5.84 16.42 2.71
N GLN A 42 -6.02 16.40 4.03
CA GLN A 42 -5.46 15.38 4.91
C GLN A 42 -5.98 13.98 4.56
N LYS A 43 -7.30 13.81 4.43
CA LYS A 43 -7.88 12.52 4.03
C LYS A 43 -7.39 12.04 2.67
N THR A 44 -7.19 12.96 1.72
CA THR A 44 -6.65 12.60 0.39
C THR A 44 -5.20 12.12 0.47
N PHE A 45 -4.39 12.73 1.35
CA PHE A 45 -3.02 12.29 1.60
C PHE A 45 -2.98 10.90 2.26
N GLU A 46 -3.75 10.70 3.32
CA GLU A 46 -3.86 9.41 4.04
C GLU A 46 -4.35 8.29 3.12
N ASN A 47 -5.35 8.57 2.27
CA ASN A 47 -5.82 7.64 1.25
C ASN A 47 -4.70 7.19 0.30
N ARG A 48 -3.90 8.13 -0.18
CA ARG A 48 -2.81 7.83 -1.13
C ARG A 48 -1.73 7.00 -0.46
N GLU A 49 -1.33 7.36 0.76
CA GLU A 49 -0.34 6.63 1.53
C GLU A 49 -0.79 5.18 1.81
N CYS A 50 -2.06 4.97 2.13
CA CYS A 50 -2.62 3.63 2.30
C CYS A 50 -2.53 2.80 1.01
N ILE A 51 -2.98 3.36 -0.13
CA ILE A 51 -2.91 2.66 -1.43
C ILE A 51 -1.46 2.32 -1.80
N GLU A 52 -0.55 3.28 -1.70
CA GLU A 52 0.87 3.08 -2.03
C GLU A 52 1.50 1.99 -1.16
N THR A 53 1.14 1.96 0.13
CA THR A 53 1.62 0.92 1.07
C THR A 53 1.10 -0.46 0.70
N VAL A 54 -0.21 -0.60 0.44
CA VAL A 54 -0.81 -1.89 0.05
C VAL A 54 -0.19 -2.41 -1.24
N LEU A 55 -0.03 -1.55 -2.26
CA LEU A 55 0.55 -1.95 -3.55
C LEU A 55 2.04 -2.32 -3.43
N ALA A 56 2.80 -1.64 -2.56
CA ALA A 56 4.20 -2.00 -2.31
C ALA A 56 4.33 -3.36 -1.62
N ILE A 57 3.42 -3.66 -0.69
CA ILE A 57 3.37 -4.97 -0.02
C ILE A 57 2.94 -6.05 -1.02
N ASP A 58 1.92 -5.80 -1.83
CA ASP A 58 1.46 -6.71 -2.88
C ASP A 58 2.59 -7.10 -3.84
N ASP A 59 3.34 -6.12 -4.34
CA ASP A 59 4.50 -6.33 -5.21
C ASP A 59 5.59 -7.18 -4.51
N SER A 60 5.83 -6.95 -3.21
CA SER A 60 6.79 -7.72 -2.42
C SER A 60 6.34 -9.17 -2.21
N ILE A 61 5.10 -9.39 -1.78
CA ILE A 61 4.56 -10.74 -1.50
C ILE A 61 4.31 -11.49 -2.81
N GLY A 62 3.89 -10.81 -3.87
CA GLY A 62 3.72 -11.37 -5.22
C GLY A 62 5.02 -11.96 -5.77
N ARG A 63 6.16 -11.30 -5.56
CA ARG A 63 7.48 -11.88 -5.88
C ARG A 63 7.77 -13.16 -5.08
N ILE A 64 7.48 -13.17 -3.78
CA ILE A 64 7.66 -14.35 -2.93
C ILE A 64 6.77 -15.50 -3.43
N ARG A 65 5.49 -15.21 -3.72
CA ARG A 65 4.51 -16.16 -4.25
C ARG A 65 5.00 -16.81 -5.55
N ASN A 66 5.61 -16.02 -6.44
CA ASN A 66 6.12 -16.53 -7.73
C ASN A 66 7.18 -17.62 -7.56
N HIS A 67 8.03 -17.52 -6.53
CA HIS A 67 9.06 -18.54 -6.22
C HIS A 67 8.61 -19.60 -5.21
N ALA A 68 7.57 -19.32 -4.40
CA ALA A 68 7.10 -20.25 -3.37
C ALA A 68 6.72 -21.63 -3.96
N CYS A 69 6.18 -21.64 -5.17
CA CYS A 69 5.76 -22.82 -5.92
C CYS A 69 6.92 -23.78 -6.26
N GLU A 70 8.18 -23.37 -6.10
CA GLU A 70 9.34 -24.26 -6.20
C GLU A 70 9.38 -25.29 -5.04
N THR A 71 8.75 -24.97 -3.92
CA THR A 71 8.81 -25.78 -2.69
C THR A 71 7.45 -26.25 -2.19
N VAL A 72 6.37 -25.52 -2.52
CA VAL A 72 4.99 -25.87 -2.16
C VAL A 72 4.10 -25.96 -3.39
N SER A 73 2.87 -26.48 -3.24
CA SER A 73 1.90 -26.47 -4.34
C SER A 73 1.51 -25.04 -4.73
N LEU A 74 1.06 -24.90 -5.97
CA LEU A 74 0.57 -23.63 -6.50
C LEU A 74 -0.62 -23.10 -5.70
N SER A 75 -1.57 -23.97 -5.34
CA SER A 75 -2.70 -23.63 -4.48
C SER A 75 -2.25 -23.09 -3.12
N LEU A 76 -1.34 -23.77 -2.43
CA LEU A 76 -0.85 -23.33 -1.12
C LEU A 76 -0.07 -22.01 -1.21
N ALA A 77 0.64 -21.76 -2.31
CA ALA A 77 1.29 -20.47 -2.55
C ALA A 77 0.25 -19.34 -2.71
N ILE A 78 -0.82 -19.58 -3.45
CA ILE A 78 -1.92 -18.63 -3.64
C ILE A 78 -2.66 -18.37 -2.32
N GLU A 79 -3.03 -19.41 -1.58
CA GLU A 79 -3.67 -19.29 -0.26
C GLU A 79 -2.85 -18.46 0.74
N LYS A 80 -1.53 -18.70 0.77
CA LYS A 80 -0.61 -17.93 1.62
C LYS A 80 -0.63 -16.45 1.23
N TYR A 81 -0.50 -16.16 -0.06
CA TYR A 81 -0.56 -14.80 -0.58
C TYR A 81 -1.88 -14.11 -0.22
N THR A 82 -3.04 -14.70 -0.54
CA THR A 82 -4.33 -14.03 -0.30
C THR A 82 -4.61 -13.86 1.19
N ARG A 83 -4.21 -14.82 2.03
CA ARG A 83 -4.31 -14.69 3.49
C ARG A 83 -3.44 -13.55 4.03
N GLU A 84 -2.20 -13.44 3.58
CA GLU A 84 -1.29 -12.37 4.01
C GLU A 84 -1.81 -10.99 3.59
N MET A 85 -2.30 -10.87 2.36
CA MET A 85 -2.89 -9.63 1.86
C MET A 85 -4.15 -9.23 2.63
N ARG A 86 -5.04 -10.18 2.96
CA ARG A 86 -6.25 -9.90 3.76
C ARG A 86 -5.95 -9.52 5.21
N ALA A 87 -4.77 -9.88 5.73
CA ALA A 87 -4.36 -9.52 7.08
C ALA A 87 -3.80 -8.10 7.19
N LEU A 88 -3.64 -7.37 6.08
CA LEU A 88 -3.14 -6.01 6.08
C LEU A 88 -4.12 -5.03 6.72
N ASN A 89 -3.58 -3.91 7.21
CA ASN A 89 -4.40 -2.81 7.67
C ASN A 89 -4.82 -1.94 6.48
N TYR A 90 -6.12 -1.89 6.21
CA TYR A 90 -6.73 -1.03 5.20
C TYR A 90 -7.34 0.24 5.79
N GLU A 91 -7.04 0.56 7.06
CA GLU A 91 -7.45 1.81 7.68
C GLU A 91 -6.95 3.00 6.84
N ASN A 92 -7.85 3.94 6.57
CA ASN A 92 -7.64 5.10 5.70
C ASN A 92 -7.51 4.79 4.20
N CYS A 93 -7.68 3.54 3.73
CA CYS A 93 -7.83 3.30 2.30
C CYS A 93 -9.22 3.75 1.82
N PRO A 94 -9.35 4.27 0.58
CA PRO A 94 -10.66 4.54 -0.01
C PRO A 94 -11.51 3.27 -0.08
N GLU A 95 -12.80 3.37 0.26
CA GLU A 95 -13.73 2.23 0.21
C GLU A 95 -13.76 1.55 -1.17
N GLY A 96 -13.72 2.35 -2.25
CA GLY A 96 -13.65 1.82 -3.62
C GLY A 96 -12.38 1.00 -3.89
N PHE A 97 -11.24 1.40 -3.33
CA PHE A 97 -10.00 0.62 -3.44
C PHE A 97 -10.09 -0.66 -2.63
N ILE A 98 -10.60 -0.61 -1.40
CA ILE A 98 -10.78 -1.80 -0.55
C ILE A 98 -11.66 -2.82 -1.26
N HIS A 99 -12.76 -2.37 -1.86
CA HIS A 99 -13.64 -3.24 -2.62
C HIS A 99 -12.97 -3.84 -3.86
N ALA A 100 -12.31 -3.00 -4.68
CA ALA A 100 -11.60 -3.46 -5.89
C ALA A 100 -10.49 -4.48 -5.54
N PHE A 101 -9.67 -4.18 -4.54
CA PHE A 101 -8.59 -5.06 -4.09
C PHE A 101 -9.14 -6.35 -3.47
N GLY A 102 -10.23 -6.27 -2.71
CA GLY A 102 -10.93 -7.43 -2.17
C GLY A 102 -11.42 -8.38 -3.28
N ASN A 103 -12.02 -7.83 -4.35
CA ASN A 103 -12.43 -8.62 -5.51
C ASN A 103 -11.23 -9.26 -6.23
N HIS A 104 -10.10 -8.56 -6.32
CA HIS A 104 -8.87 -9.11 -6.87
C HIS A 104 -8.36 -10.32 -6.07
N LEU A 105 -8.35 -10.23 -4.73
CA LEU A 105 -7.97 -11.37 -3.88
C LEU A 105 -8.94 -12.55 -3.99
N THR A 106 -10.24 -12.30 -4.20
CA THR A 106 -11.22 -13.35 -4.47
C THR A 106 -10.95 -14.04 -5.81
N ALA A 107 -10.62 -13.29 -6.87
CA ALA A 107 -10.25 -13.89 -8.16
C ALA A 107 -9.00 -14.80 -8.05
N TRP A 108 -8.05 -14.42 -7.19
CA TRP A 108 -6.92 -15.29 -6.84
C TRP A 108 -7.36 -16.55 -6.09
N ASP A 109 -8.24 -16.46 -5.10
CA ASP A 109 -8.75 -17.65 -4.42
C ASP A 109 -9.49 -18.59 -5.38
N ASP A 110 -10.26 -18.06 -6.32
CA ASP A 110 -10.98 -18.89 -7.30
C ASP A 110 -10.02 -19.73 -8.13
N MET A 111 -8.78 -19.26 -8.38
CA MET A 111 -7.74 -20.01 -9.08
C MET A 111 -7.35 -21.30 -8.34
N ILE A 112 -7.50 -21.35 -7.01
CA ILE A 112 -7.14 -22.50 -6.18
C ILE A 112 -7.83 -23.77 -6.69
N GLU A 113 -9.12 -23.68 -7.03
CA GLU A 113 -9.94 -24.80 -7.52
C GLU A 113 -9.27 -25.59 -8.66
N ILE A 114 -8.62 -24.89 -9.61
CA ILE A 114 -7.94 -25.54 -10.73
C ILE A 114 -6.56 -26.02 -10.32
N THR A 115 -5.85 -25.22 -9.53
CA THR A 115 -4.47 -25.53 -9.15
C THR A 115 -4.37 -26.69 -8.15
N ASP A 116 -5.44 -26.98 -7.41
CA ASP A 116 -5.55 -28.11 -6.49
C ASP A 116 -5.58 -29.47 -7.20
N GLU A 117 -5.96 -29.52 -8.47
CA GLU A 117 -5.87 -30.73 -9.30
C GLU A 117 -4.40 -31.14 -9.58
N TYR A 118 -3.44 -30.25 -9.31
CA TYR A 118 -2.02 -30.41 -9.59
C TYR A 118 -1.14 -30.27 -8.33
N PRO A 119 -1.40 -31.01 -7.24
CA PRO A 119 -0.75 -30.78 -5.94
C PRO A 119 0.75 -31.11 -5.94
N GLU A 120 1.23 -31.91 -6.91
CA GLU A 120 2.62 -32.33 -7.04
C GLU A 120 3.46 -31.43 -7.96
N TRP A 121 2.85 -30.47 -8.65
CA TRP A 121 3.58 -29.58 -9.56
C TRP A 121 4.46 -28.59 -8.78
N ARG A 122 5.73 -28.46 -9.21
CA ARG A 122 6.73 -27.58 -8.61
C ARG A 122 7.46 -26.79 -9.68
N GLY A 123 7.83 -25.56 -9.34
CA GLY A 123 8.53 -24.63 -10.23
C GLY A 123 8.06 -23.20 -9.98
N GLU A 124 8.65 -22.24 -10.67
CA GLU A 124 8.15 -20.86 -10.61
C GLU A 124 6.70 -20.79 -11.12
N MET A 125 5.88 -19.92 -10.51
CA MET A 125 4.45 -19.79 -10.81
C MET A 125 4.19 -19.55 -12.30
N HIS A 126 5.01 -18.74 -12.97
CA HIS A 126 4.85 -18.45 -14.40
C HIS A 126 5.05 -19.72 -15.26
N VAL A 127 6.00 -20.59 -14.90
CA VAL A 127 6.23 -21.87 -15.59
C VAL A 127 5.05 -22.82 -15.37
N LEU A 128 4.50 -22.85 -14.15
CA LEU A 128 3.31 -23.65 -13.85
C LEU A 128 2.08 -23.14 -14.61
N PHE A 129 1.95 -21.83 -14.77
CA PHE A 129 0.88 -21.21 -15.57
C PHE A 129 1.02 -21.56 -17.06
N ASP A 130 2.23 -21.53 -17.62
CA ASP A 130 2.48 -21.98 -19.00
C ASP A 130 2.10 -23.47 -19.19
N SER A 131 2.37 -24.29 -18.17
CA SER A 131 2.01 -25.70 -18.14
C SER A 131 0.49 -25.90 -18.08
N LEU A 132 -0.23 -25.15 -17.23
CA LEU A 132 -1.69 -25.15 -17.16
C LEU A 132 -2.33 -24.71 -18.47
N ASN A 133 -1.78 -23.66 -19.10
CA ASN A 133 -2.26 -23.15 -20.38
C ASN A 133 -2.10 -24.17 -21.53
N SER A 134 -1.20 -25.14 -21.38
CA SER A 134 -1.00 -26.24 -22.34
C SER A 134 -1.72 -27.54 -21.94
N SER A 135 -2.42 -27.55 -20.81
CA SER A 135 -3.08 -28.73 -20.24
C SER A 135 -4.53 -28.89 -20.70
N ALA A 136 -5.17 -29.98 -20.25
CA ALA A 136 -6.61 -30.20 -20.45
C ALA A 136 -7.48 -29.12 -19.76
N ASP A 137 -6.96 -28.49 -18.70
CA ASP A 137 -7.67 -27.46 -17.93
C ASP A 137 -7.36 -26.03 -18.40
N SER A 138 -6.73 -25.88 -19.57
CA SER A 138 -6.37 -24.58 -20.14
C SER A 138 -7.56 -23.61 -20.26
N VAL A 139 -8.73 -24.09 -20.66
CA VAL A 139 -9.94 -23.26 -20.82
C VAL A 139 -10.42 -22.69 -19.47
N PRO A 140 -10.75 -23.52 -18.45
CA PRO A 140 -11.15 -22.98 -17.16
C PRO A 140 -10.02 -22.18 -16.48
N PHE A 141 -8.75 -22.56 -16.70
CA PHE A 141 -7.60 -21.80 -16.19
C PHE A 141 -7.57 -20.37 -16.74
N ASN A 142 -7.67 -20.23 -18.07
CA ASN A 142 -7.62 -18.92 -18.72
C ASN A 142 -8.79 -18.03 -18.31
N GLN A 143 -9.99 -18.60 -18.09
CA GLN A 143 -11.13 -17.83 -17.57
C GLN A 143 -10.84 -17.21 -16.19
N LYS A 144 -10.19 -17.95 -15.30
CA LYS A 144 -9.81 -17.45 -13.97
C LYS A 144 -8.64 -16.48 -14.06
N LEU A 145 -7.67 -16.74 -14.93
CA LEU A 145 -6.55 -15.83 -15.18
C LEU A 145 -7.04 -14.47 -15.71
N ASP A 146 -7.99 -14.48 -16.66
CA ASP A 146 -8.62 -13.27 -17.18
C ASP A 146 -9.36 -12.51 -16.06
N ALA A 147 -10.05 -13.22 -15.15
CA ALA A 147 -10.72 -12.59 -14.01
C ALA A 147 -9.72 -11.89 -13.06
N ILE A 148 -8.55 -12.48 -12.83
CA ILE A 148 -7.47 -11.85 -12.06
C ILE A 148 -7.01 -10.55 -12.73
N TRP A 149 -6.81 -10.56 -14.06
CA TRP A 149 -6.41 -9.35 -14.79
C TRP A 149 -7.51 -8.28 -14.80
N ASN A 150 -8.76 -8.66 -15.07
CA ASN A 150 -9.89 -7.74 -15.09
C ASN A 150 -10.11 -7.06 -13.73
N THR A 151 -9.94 -7.79 -12.63
CA THR A 151 -10.02 -7.20 -11.28
C THR A 151 -8.83 -6.31 -10.96
N TRP A 152 -7.65 -6.60 -11.51
CA TRP A 152 -6.48 -5.73 -11.38
C TRP A 152 -6.69 -4.38 -12.07
N GLU A 153 -7.31 -4.35 -13.25
CA GLU A 153 -7.64 -3.08 -13.93
C GLU A 153 -8.49 -2.15 -13.05
N GLU A 154 -9.39 -2.70 -12.24
CA GLU A 154 -10.18 -1.93 -11.26
C GLU A 154 -9.32 -1.37 -10.13
N VAL A 155 -8.32 -2.14 -9.66
CA VAL A 155 -7.33 -1.67 -8.66
C VAL A 155 -6.49 -0.53 -9.23
N GLU A 156 -6.06 -0.62 -10.49
CA GLU A 156 -5.20 0.37 -11.13
C GLU A 156 -5.82 1.75 -11.25
N LYS A 157 -7.15 1.85 -11.29
CA LYS A 157 -7.89 3.14 -11.26
C LYS A 157 -7.58 3.99 -10.03
N PHE A 158 -7.12 3.38 -8.95
CA PHE A 158 -6.72 4.04 -7.71
C PHE A 158 -5.21 4.29 -7.62
N SER A 159 -4.42 3.70 -8.52
CA SER A 159 -2.98 3.89 -8.58
C SER A 159 -2.63 5.13 -9.41
N ASN A 160 -1.57 5.85 -9.02
CA ASN A 160 -1.08 7.01 -9.77
C ASN A 160 -0.42 6.64 -11.12
N LYS A 161 -0.45 5.37 -11.55
CA LYS A 161 0.22 4.91 -12.78
C LYS A 161 -0.57 5.20 -14.07
N GLY A 162 -1.78 5.77 -13.96
CA GLY A 162 -2.66 6.08 -15.09
C GLY A 162 -2.67 7.53 -15.59
N LYS A 163 -1.67 8.37 -15.27
CA LYS A 163 -1.56 9.74 -15.80
C LYS A 163 -0.14 10.11 -16.19
#